data_AF-A0A8T3T480-F1
#
_entry.id   AF-A0A8T3T480-F1
#
_cell.length_a   1.000
_cell.length_b   1.000
_cell.length_c   1.000
_cell.angle_alpha   90.00
_cell.angle_beta   90.00
_cell.angle_gamma   90.00
#
_symmetry.space_group_name_H-M   'P 1'
#
loop_
_entity.id
_entity.type
_entity.pdbx_description
1 polymer ?
#
loop_
_entity_poly.entity_id
_entity_poly.type
_entity_poly.pdbx_seq_one_letter_code
_entity_poly.pdbx_strand_id
1 'polypeptide(L)'
;MLLVAIVVAAGLALFYLSQSTRVAATGYEIDALEVTLSQRHADQQQLIWAVGQARSPAEITQRARAELQLVPLEDGAVTFASSASQPAD
;
A
#
# COMPACT_ATOMS: atom_id res chain seq x y z
N MET A 1 -39.42 -16.49 45.76
CA MET A 1 -39.56 -15.34 44.82
C MET A 1 -38.36 -14.38 44.90
N LEU A 2 -37.99 -13.84 46.07
CA LEU A 2 -36.87 -12.88 46.20
C LEU A 2 -35.52 -13.42 45.67
N LEU A 3 -35.15 -14.65 46.04
CA LEU A 3 -33.91 -15.29 45.58
C LEU A 3 -33.84 -15.45 44.06
N VAL A 4 -34.97 -15.78 43.43
CA VAL A 4 -35.06 -15.90 41.96
C VAL A 4 -34.86 -14.54 41.31
N ALA A 5 -35.45 -13.48 41.86
CA ALA A 5 -35.27 -12.12 41.36
C ALA A 5 -33.82 -11.64 41.45
N ILE A 6 -33.10 -11.98 42.53
CA ILE A 6 -31.68 -11.65 42.70
C ILE A 6 -30.82 -12.35 41.65
N VAL A 7 -31.04 -13.65 41.43
CA VAL A 7 -30.29 -14.42 40.42
C VAL A 7 -30.53 -13.89 39.01
N VAL A 8 -31.78 -13.55 38.68
CA VAL A 8 -32.12 -12.96 37.38
C VAL A 8 -31.47 -11.58 37.20
N ALA A 9 -31.52 -10.72 38.23
CA ALA A 9 -30.89 -9.41 38.18
C ALA A 9 -29.36 -9.50 38.03
N ALA A 10 -28.71 -10.42 38.75
CA ALA A 10 -27.27 -10.66 38.63
C ALA A 10 -26.89 -11.18 37.23
N GLY A 11 -27.68 -12.11 36.68
CA GLY A 11 -27.46 -12.61 35.32
C GLY A 11 -27.60 -11.54 34.25
N LEU A 12 -28.61 -10.67 34.36
CA LEU A 12 -28.78 -9.53 33.44
C LEU A 12 -27.66 -8.52 33.55
N ALA A 13 -27.20 -8.21 34.76
CA ALA A 13 -26.07 -7.30 34.98
C ALA A 13 -24.78 -7.82 34.34
N LEU A 14 -24.47 -9.11 34.52
CA LEU A 14 -23.30 -9.75 33.89
C LEU A 14 -23.44 -9.79 32.36
N PHE A 15 -24.63 -10.06 31.85
CA PHE A 15 -24.89 -10.05 30.41
C PHE A 15 -24.64 -8.67 29.79
N TYR A 16 -25.19 -7.61 30.38
CA TYR A 16 -24.94 -6.23 29.93
C TYR A 16 -23.46 -5.85 30.02
N LEU A 17 -22.77 -6.24 31.09
CA LEU A 17 -21.35 -5.98 31.24
C LEU A 17 -20.52 -6.70 30.16
N SER A 18 -20.87 -7.94 29.82
CA SER A 18 -20.21 -8.69 28.75
C SER A 18 -20.44 -8.06 27.37
N GLN A 19 -21.64 -7.52 27.10
CA GLN A 19 -21.89 -6.78 25.86
C GLN A 19 -21.04 -5.51 25.80
N SER A 20 -21.01 -4.72 26.88
CA SER A 20 -20.21 -3.49 26.94
C SER A 20 -18.72 -3.76 26.75
N THR A 21 -18.20 -4.80 27.41
CA THR A 21 -16.79 -5.20 27.28
C THR A 21 -16.47 -5.69 25.87
N ARG A 22 -17.37 -6.46 25.25
CA ARG A 22 -17.18 -6.96 23.89
C ARG A 22 -17.17 -5.85 22.85
N VAL A 23 -18.07 -4.88 22.98
CA VAL A 23 -18.10 -3.70 22.08
C VAL A 23 -16.83 -2.87 22.22
N ALA A 24 -16.33 -2.68 23.45
CA ALA A 24 -15.06 -1.99 23.67
C ALA A 24 -13.88 -2.73 23.05
N ALA A 25 -13.80 -4.05 23.22
CA ALA A 25 -12.75 -4.88 22.60
C ALA A 25 -12.77 -4.81 21.07
N THR A 26 -13.96 -4.92 20.46
CA THR A 26 -14.12 -4.77 19.01
C THR A 26 -13.76 -3.35 18.54
N GLY A 27 -14.05 -2.32 19.34
CA GLY A 27 -13.61 -0.94 19.05
C GLY A 27 -12.09 -0.83 18.95
N TYR A 28 -11.35 -1.39 19.92
CA TYR A 28 -9.89 -1.40 19.87
C TYR A 28 -9.31 -2.17 18.69
N GLU A 29 -9.95 -3.29 18.29
CA GLU A 29 -9.55 -4.04 17.11
C GLU A 29 -9.74 -3.22 15.82
N ILE A 30 -10.85 -2.49 15.71
CA ILE A 30 -11.12 -1.59 14.57
C ILE A 30 -10.09 -0.46 14.52
N ASP A 31 -9.82 0.21 15.65
CA ASP A 31 -8.84 1.28 15.71
C ASP A 31 -7.44 0.78 15.30
N ALA A 32 -7.04 -0.41 15.77
CA ALA A 32 -5.77 -1.03 15.40
C ALA A 32 -5.68 -1.35 13.90
N LEU A 33 -6.78 -1.83 13.30
CA LEU A 33 -6.87 -2.08 11.86
C LEU A 33 -6.80 -0.79 11.06
N GLU A 34 -7.46 0.27 11.51
CA GLU A 34 -7.44 1.58 10.85
C GLU A 34 -6.05 2.21 10.88
N VAL A 35 -5.35 2.13 12.02
CA VAL A 35 -3.94 2.52 12.11
C VAL A 35 -3.09 1.72 11.12
N THR A 36 -3.28 0.40 11.06
CA THR A 36 -2.52 -0.47 10.13
C THR A 36 -2.79 -0.09 8.66
N LEU A 37 -4.04 0.18 8.29
CA LEU A 37 -4.41 0.61 6.95
C LEU A 37 -3.78 1.96 6.59
N SER A 38 -3.85 2.94 7.50
CA SER A 38 -3.25 4.26 7.29
C SER A 38 -1.74 4.17 7.04
N GLN A 39 -1.04 3.31 7.81
CA GLN A 39 0.38 3.07 7.63
C GLN A 39 0.68 2.44 6.26
N ARG A 40 -0.08 1.42 5.87
CA ARG A 40 0.09 0.78 4.55
C ARG A 40 -0.15 1.74 3.39
N HIS A 41 -1.11 2.65 3.52
CA HIS A 41 -1.34 3.69 2.52
C HIS A 41 -0.16 4.67 2.42
N ALA A 42 0.42 5.08 3.55
CA ALA A 42 1.62 5.91 3.57
C ALA A 42 2.81 5.20 2.90
N ASP A 43 3.04 3.93 3.25
CA ASP A 43 4.10 3.10 2.65
C ASP A 43 3.92 2.99 1.13
N GLN A 44 2.69 2.78 0.66
CA GLN A 44 2.37 2.68 -0.75
C GLN A 44 2.65 3.99 -1.49
N GLN A 45 2.27 5.14 -0.92
CA GLN A 45 2.55 6.45 -1.53
C GLN A 45 4.05 6.72 -1.64
N GLN A 46 4.81 6.41 -0.59
CA GLN A 46 6.26 6.52 -0.59
C GLN A 46 6.88 5.62 -1.68
N LEU A 47 6.38 4.40 -1.83
CA LEU A 47 6.88 3.47 -2.85
C LEU A 47 6.57 3.97 -4.28
N ILE A 48 5.36 4.47 -4.52
CA ILE A 48 4.98 5.05 -5.83
C ILE A 48 5.92 6.20 -6.18
N TRP A 49 6.18 7.09 -5.22
CA TRP A 49 7.09 8.21 -5.42
C TRP A 49 8.52 7.74 -5.72
N ALA A 50 9.04 6.79 -4.93
CA ALA A 50 10.38 6.24 -5.13
C ALA A 50 10.54 5.55 -6.50
N VAL A 51 9.53 4.79 -6.93
CA VAL A 51 9.50 4.17 -8.27
C VAL A 51 9.44 5.24 -9.36
N GLY A 52 8.60 6.26 -9.19
CA GLY A 52 8.50 7.39 -10.12
C GLY A 52 9.84 8.12 -10.28
N GLN A 53 10.53 8.36 -9.17
CA GLN A 53 11.85 8.99 -9.18
C GLN A 53 12.89 8.10 -9.86
N ALA A 54 12.97 6.82 -9.49
CA ALA A 54 13.92 5.87 -10.07
C ALA A 54 13.69 5.61 -11.57
N ARG A 55 12.45 5.70 -12.04
CA ARG A 55 12.09 5.58 -13.46
C ARG A 55 12.12 6.92 -14.20
N SER A 56 12.42 8.02 -13.53
CA SER A 56 12.42 9.33 -14.19
C SER A 56 13.56 9.39 -15.21
N PRO A 57 13.32 9.94 -16.42
CA PRO A 57 14.35 10.06 -17.45
C PRO A 57 15.60 10.82 -16.96
N ALA A 58 15.42 11.79 -16.05
CA ALA A 58 16.51 12.54 -15.44
C ALA A 58 17.45 11.65 -14.61
N GLU A 59 16.89 10.86 -13.69
CA GLU A 59 17.66 9.89 -12.87
C GLU A 59 18.33 8.83 -13.73
N ILE A 60 17.61 8.29 -14.71
CA ILE A 60 18.17 7.30 -15.64
C ILE A 60 19.35 7.89 -16.42
N THR A 61 19.20 9.10 -16.96
CA THR A 61 20.26 9.78 -17.71
C THR A 61 21.45 10.13 -16.82
N GLN A 62 21.19 10.55 -15.58
CA GLN A 62 22.23 10.85 -14.59
C GLN A 62 23.05 9.60 -14.25
N ARG A 63 22.39 8.47 -13.94
CA ARG A 63 23.08 7.20 -13.66
C ARG A 63 23.81 6.67 -14.88
N ALA A 64 23.19 6.71 -16.06
CA ALA A 64 23.82 6.33 -17.32
C ALA A 64 25.13 7.09 -17.57
N ARG A 65 25.16 8.40 -17.25
CA ARG A 65 26.38 9.20 -17.36
C ARG A 65 27.39 8.91 -16.24
N ALA A 66 26.93 8.77 -15.00
CA ALA A 66 27.81 8.63 -13.84
C ALA A 66 28.45 7.23 -13.73
N GLU A 67 27.66 6.18 -13.96
CA GLU A 67 28.07 4.78 -13.74
C GLU A 67 28.57 4.11 -15.01
N LEU A 68 27.95 4.43 -16.15
CA LEU A 68 28.24 3.77 -17.44
C LEU A 68 29.01 4.68 -18.42
N GLN A 69 29.30 5.92 -18.01
CA GLN A 69 30.00 6.94 -18.83
C GLN A 69 29.33 7.16 -20.20
N LEU A 70 28.01 6.94 -20.27
CA LEU A 70 27.25 7.11 -21.50
C LEU A 70 27.12 8.60 -21.83
N VAL A 71 27.32 8.92 -23.11
CA VAL A 71 27.25 10.27 -23.66
C VAL A 71 26.06 10.33 -24.62
N PRO A 72 25.30 11.45 -24.68
CA PRO A 72 24.21 11.58 -25.65
C PRO A 72 24.72 11.34 -27.07
N LEU A 73 23.96 10.56 -27.86
CA LEU A 73 24.24 10.43 -29.29
C LEU A 73 23.90 11.75 -29.99
N GLU A 74 24.67 12.08 -31.02
CA GLU A 74 24.35 13.21 -31.90
C GLU A 74 23.07 12.93 -32.69
N ASP A 75 22.29 13.98 -32.93
CA ASP A 75 21.07 13.91 -33.72
C ASP A 75 21.40 13.42 -35.14
N GLY A 76 20.94 12.21 -35.47
CA GLY A 76 21.18 11.56 -36.76
C GLY A 76 22.21 10.42 -36.75
N ALA A 77 22.84 10.11 -35.60
CA ALA A 77 23.76 8.97 -35.48
C ALA A 77 23.06 7.59 -35.51
N VAL A 78 21.73 7.55 -35.40
CA VAL A 78 20.93 6.32 -35.37
C VAL A 78 20.40 6.02 -36.77
N THR A 79 20.95 4.99 -37.42
CA THR A 79 20.41 4.41 -38.65
C THR A 79 19.74 3.09 -38.32
N PHE A 80 18.42 3.01 -38.52
CA PHE A 80 17.69 1.75 -38.36
C PHE A 80 17.95 0.84 -39.56
N ALA A 81 18.17 -0.45 -39.30
CA ALA A 81 18.28 -1.43 -40.37
C ALA A 81 16.91 -1.61 -41.06
N SER A 82 16.90 -1.63 -42.40
CA SER A 82 15.69 -1.86 -43.18
C SER A 82 15.14 -3.27 -42.94
N SER A 83 13.87 -3.37 -42.56
CA SER A 83 13.14 -4.63 -42.37
C SER A 83 12.87 -5.35 -43.70
N ALA A 84 13.90 -5.87 -44.38
CA ALA A 84 13.77 -6.57 -45.66
C ALA A 84 13.17 -7.99 -45.55
N SER A 85 12.26 -8.22 -44.60
CA SER A 85 11.64 -9.53 -44.37
C SER A 85 10.19 -9.42 -43.89
N GLN A 86 9.41 -8.53 -44.51
CA GLN A 86 7.96 -8.63 -44.48
C GLN A 86 7.49 -9.08 -45.86
N PRO A 87 7.25 -10.38 -46.09
CA PRO A 87 6.56 -10.81 -47.30
C PRO A 87 5.14 -10.20 -47.27
N ALA A 88 4.78 -9.50 -48.35
CA ALA A 88 3.44 -8.97 -48.53
C ALA A 88 2.50 -10.13 -48.86
N ASP A 89 1.43 -10.27 -48.07
CA ASP A 89 0.21 -11.01 -48.45
C ASP A 89 -0.69 -10.12 -49.32
#